data_AF-A0A7V9EDV0-F1
#
_entry.id   AF-A0A7V9EDV0-F1
#
_cell.length_a   1.000
_cell.length_b   1.000
_cell.length_c   1.000
_cell.angle_alpha   90.00
_cell.angle_beta   90.00
_cell.angle_gamma   90.00
#
_symmetry.space_group_name_H-M   'P 1'
#
loop_
_entity.id
_entity.type
_entity.pdbx_description
1 polymer ?
#
loop_
_entity_poly.entity_id
_entity_poly.type
_entity_poly.pdbx_seq_one_letter_code
_entity_poly.pdbx_strand_id
1 'polypeptide(L)'
;VPGAYVVTVDAEPVLYVERGGKGLLPLGEPGRDRLREALEALAESVRRGRLKRLAVERYDGEPVVGSTAGALLLELGFRQSPRKLTLSA
;
A
#
# COMPACT_ATOMS: atom_id res chain seq x y z
N VAL A 1 1.42 -4.22 12.24
CA VAL A 1 0.25 -3.33 12.35
C VAL A 1 -0.92 -4.15 12.82
N PRO A 2 -1.62 -3.79 13.90
CA PRO A 2 -2.91 -4.41 14.21
C PRO A 2 -3.98 -3.95 13.20
N GLY A 3 -4.93 -4.83 12.88
CA GLY A 3 -6.07 -4.52 12.01
C GLY A 3 -5.82 -4.61 10.50
N ALA A 4 -6.91 -4.48 9.76
CA ALA A 4 -7.01 -4.32 8.31
C ALA A 4 -7.60 -2.93 8.00
N TYR A 5 -7.36 -2.40 6.80
CA TYR A 5 -7.73 -1.03 6.45
C TYR A 5 -8.37 -0.99 5.05
N VAL A 6 -9.29 -0.06 4.85
CA VAL A 6 -9.75 0.35 3.52
C VAL A 6 -9.28 1.77 3.28
N VAL A 7 -8.65 2.00 2.14
CA VAL A 7 -8.29 3.33 1.66
C VAL A 7 -9.34 3.76 0.66
N THR A 8 -9.89 4.95 0.89
CA THR A 8 -10.83 5.60 -0.02
C THR A 8 -10.18 6.79 -0.70
N VAL A 9 -10.60 7.05 -1.94
CA VAL A 9 -10.30 8.26 -2.71
C VAL A 9 -11.65 8.83 -3.12
N ASP A 10 -11.91 10.10 -2.81
CA ASP A 10 -13.20 10.76 -3.08
C ASP A 10 -14.42 9.94 -2.60
N ALA A 11 -14.34 9.39 -1.39
CA ALA A 11 -15.34 8.52 -0.78
C ALA A 11 -15.58 7.17 -1.50
N GLU A 12 -14.83 6.84 -2.54
CA GLU A 12 -14.85 5.53 -3.19
C GLU A 12 -13.74 4.62 -2.66
N PRO A 13 -14.03 3.35 -2.34
CA PRO A 13 -13.02 2.40 -1.88
C PRO A 13 -12.08 2.00 -3.03
N VAL A 14 -10.77 2.17 -2.84
CA VAL A 14 -9.76 1.88 -3.88
C VAL A 14 -8.84 0.74 -3.49
N LEU A 15 -8.48 0.62 -2.22
CA LEU A 15 -7.49 -0.35 -1.77
C LEU A 15 -7.84 -0.93 -0.40
N TYR A 16 -7.85 -2.25 -0.31
CA TYR A 16 -7.90 -2.96 0.95
C TYR A 16 -6.49 -3.39 1.37
N VAL A 17 -6.14 -3.12 2.63
CA VAL A 17 -4.89 -3.54 3.26
C VAL A 17 -5.20 -4.70 4.18
N GLU A 18 -4.66 -5.88 3.85
CA GLU A 18 -4.85 -7.08 4.66
C GLU A 18 -4.34 -6.88 6.09
N ARG A 19 -4.90 -7.68 7.01
CA ARG A 19 -4.44 -7.70 8.40
C ARG A 19 -2.92 -7.90 8.46
N GLY A 20 -2.24 -7.01 9.19
CA GLY A 20 -0.78 -7.06 9.32
C GLY A 20 -0.01 -6.24 8.27
N GLY A 21 -0.69 -5.67 7.26
CA GLY A 21 -0.09 -4.75 6.28
C GLY A 21 0.81 -5.42 5.25
N LYS A 22 0.62 -6.73 5.00
CA LYS A 22 1.42 -7.54 4.08
C LYS A 22 0.83 -7.65 2.68
N GLY A 23 -0.48 -7.69 2.56
CA GLY A 23 -1.17 -7.71 1.27
C GLY A 23 -1.91 -6.41 1.02
N LEU A 24 -1.87 -5.98 -0.24
CA LEU A 24 -2.68 -4.92 -0.79
C LEU A 24 -3.61 -5.54 -1.84
N LEU A 25 -4.91 -5.28 -1.74
CA LEU A 25 -5.91 -5.74 -2.71
C LEU A 25 -6.57 -4.50 -3.34
N PRO A 26 -6.45 -4.28 -4.66
CA PRO A 26 -7.25 -3.27 -5.32
C PRO A 26 -8.73 -3.62 -5.20
N LEU A 27 -9.56 -2.59 -5.02
CA LEU A 27 -11.01 -2.74 -5.00
C LEU A 27 -11.51 -2.28 -6.38
N GLY A 28 -11.88 -3.25 -7.21
CA GLY A 28 -12.14 -3.03 -8.64
C GLY A 28 -10.86 -2.91 -9.46
N GLU A 29 -10.92 -2.14 -10.54
CA GLU A 29 -9.79 -1.89 -11.45
C GLU A 29 -9.39 -0.40 -11.40
N PRO A 30 -8.77 0.06 -10.30
CA PRO A 30 -8.34 1.45 -10.23
C PRO A 30 -7.27 1.69 -11.29
N GLY A 31 -7.48 2.74 -12.09
CA GLY A 31 -6.42 3.28 -12.93
C GLY A 31 -5.20 3.69 -12.12
N ARG A 32 -4.05 3.82 -12.78
CA ARG A 32 -2.76 4.10 -12.14
C ARG A 32 -2.80 5.31 -11.20
N ASP A 33 -3.53 6.36 -11.56
CA ASP A 33 -3.59 7.60 -10.79
C ASP A 33 -4.38 7.43 -9.49
N ARG A 34 -5.56 6.81 -9.53
CA ARG A 34 -6.31 6.47 -8.31
C ARG A 34 -5.54 5.51 -7.40
N LEU A 35 -4.84 4.53 -7.98
CA LEU A 35 -3.99 3.64 -7.20
C LEU A 35 -2.86 4.43 -6.50
N ARG A 36 -2.22 5.36 -7.20
CA ARG A 36 -1.20 6.25 -6.61
C ARG A 36 -1.76 7.03 -5.44
N GLU A 37 -2.90 7.70 -5.60
CA GLU A 37 -3.52 8.49 -4.54
C GLU A 37 -3.84 7.66 -3.29
N ALA A 38 -4.34 6.43 -3.48
CA ALA A 38 -4.57 5.52 -2.37
C ALA A 38 -3.26 5.11 -1.67
N LEU A 39 -2.19 4.83 -2.41
CA LEU A 39 -0.89 4.49 -1.84
C LEU A 39 -0.24 5.69 -1.14
N GLU A 40 -0.44 6.91 -1.63
CA GLU A 40 -0.01 8.16 -1.00
C GLU A 40 -0.69 8.36 0.34
N ALA A 41 -2.01 8.20 0.41
CA ALA A 41 -2.77 8.27 1.66
C ALA A 41 -2.28 7.24 2.68
N LEU A 42 -1.94 6.03 2.22
CA LEU A 42 -1.40 4.97 3.05
C LEU A 42 0.01 5.32 3.57
N ALA A 43 0.88 5.83 2.72
CA ALA A 43 2.22 6.29 3.08
C ALA A 43 2.17 7.44 4.10
N GLU A 44 1.26 8.39 3.90
CA GLU A 44 1.05 9.51 4.81
C GLU A 44 0.53 9.07 6.18
N SER A 45 -0.33 8.06 6.23
CA SER A 45 -0.78 7.44 7.48
C SER A 45 0.39 6.83 8.27
N VAL A 46 1.40 6.29 7.57
CA VAL A 46 2.65 5.83 8.22
C VAL A 46 3.46 7.00 8.73
N ARG A 47 3.73 8.01 7.89
CA ARG A 47 4.54 9.19 8.27
C ARG A 47 3.95 9.98 9.44
N ARG A 48 2.62 10.04 9.55
CA ARG A 48 1.91 10.65 10.69
C ARG A 48 1.87 9.78 11.95
N GLY A 49 2.48 8.60 11.93
CA GLY A 49 2.53 7.68 13.06
C GLY A 49 1.23 6.95 13.37
N ARG A 50 0.17 7.13 12.56
CA ARG A 50 -1.09 6.37 12.69
C ARG A 50 -0.85 4.88 12.43
N LEU A 51 -0.02 4.58 11.43
CA LEU A 51 0.52 3.26 11.17
C LEU A 51 2.02 3.26 11.50
N LYS A 52 2.45 2.49 12.49
CA LYS A 52 3.88 2.49 12.87
C LYS A 52 4.81 2.01 11.74
N ARG A 53 4.34 1.09 10.88
CA ARG A 53 5.12 0.47 9.81
C ARG A 53 4.22 -0.23 8.80
N LEU A 54 4.57 -0.20 7.53
CA LEU A 54 4.05 -1.14 6.51
C LEU A 54 5.17 -2.00 5.95
N ALA A 55 4.83 -3.24 5.61
CA ALA A 55 5.75 -4.22 5.07
C ALA A 55 5.00 -5.07 4.05
N VAL A 56 4.79 -4.47 2.88
CA VAL A 56 4.01 -5.04 1.79
C VAL A 56 4.81 -6.13 1.12
N GLU A 57 4.24 -7.32 1.01
CA GLU A 57 4.80 -8.50 0.34
C GLU A 57 4.03 -8.79 -0.96
N ARG A 58 2.72 -8.51 -1.00
CA ARG A 58 1.84 -8.82 -2.12
C ARG A 58 0.96 -7.65 -2.57
N TYR A 59 0.68 -7.60 -3.86
CA TYR A 59 -0.37 -6.79 -4.47
C TYR A 59 -1.24 -7.69 -5.35
N ASP A 60 -2.53 -7.74 -5.05
CA ASP A 60 -3.52 -8.59 -5.74
C ASP A 60 -3.11 -10.08 -5.81
N GLY A 61 -2.69 -10.63 -4.67
CA GLY A 61 -2.23 -12.02 -4.56
C GLY A 61 -0.79 -12.27 -5.07
N GLU A 62 -0.26 -11.40 -5.93
CA GLU A 62 1.05 -11.54 -6.55
C GLU A 62 2.18 -10.81 -5.81
N PRO A 63 3.46 -11.19 -6.00
CA PRO A 63 4.59 -10.48 -5.40
C PRO A 63 4.58 -8.98 -5.72
N VAL A 64 4.74 -8.14 -4.69
CA VAL A 64 4.74 -6.68 -4.89
C VAL A 64 6.01 -6.17 -5.58
N VAL A 65 7.13 -6.86 -5.42
CA VAL A 65 8.41 -6.47 -6.03
C VAL A 65 8.33 -6.74 -7.53
N GLY A 66 8.55 -5.69 -8.33
CA GLY A 66 8.43 -5.76 -9.79
C GLY A 66 7.02 -5.53 -10.33
N SER A 67 6.01 -5.32 -9.47
CA SER A 67 4.65 -4.98 -9.90
C SER A 67 4.47 -3.46 -10.10
N THR A 68 3.38 -3.08 -10.77
CA THR A 68 2.98 -1.67 -10.92
C THR A 68 2.81 -0.97 -9.57
N ALA A 69 2.18 -1.64 -8.60
CA ALA A 69 2.06 -1.11 -7.25
C ALA A 69 3.43 -1.00 -6.56
N GLY A 70 4.34 -1.94 -6.82
CA GLY A 70 5.71 -1.89 -6.32
C GLY A 70 6.48 -0.66 -6.78
N ALA A 71 6.37 -0.31 -8.06
CA ALA A 71 6.97 0.90 -8.62
C ALA A 71 6.45 2.17 -7.92
N LEU A 72 5.13 2.27 -7.73
CA LEU A 72 4.53 3.40 -7.00
C LEU A 72 5.00 3.47 -5.56
N LEU A 73 5.03 2.35 -4.84
CA LEU A 73 5.52 2.28 -3.47
C LEU A 73 6.98 2.75 -3.33
N LEU A 74 7.85 2.39 -4.29
CA LEU A 74 9.24 2.86 -4.34
C LEU A 74 9.31 4.39 -4.49
N GLU A 75 8.54 4.96 -5.42
CA GLU A 75 8.44 6.41 -5.60
C GLU A 75 7.95 7.12 -4.32
N LEU A 76 7.12 6.46 -3.52
CA LEU A 76 6.61 6.95 -2.24
C LEU A 76 7.58 6.76 -1.06
N GLY A 77 8.81 6.31 -1.34
CA GLY A 77 9.88 6.18 -0.35
C GLY A 77 9.87 4.86 0.43
N PHE A 78 9.14 3.85 -0.03
CA PHE A 78 9.28 2.50 0.54
C PHE A 78 10.66 1.94 0.18
N ARG A 79 11.30 1.31 1.15
CA ARG A 79 12.58 0.62 0.97
C ARG A 79 12.35 -0.82 0.55
N GLN A 80 13.00 -1.24 -0.53
CA GLN A 80 12.94 -2.60 -1.04
C GLN A 80 13.87 -3.54 -0.26
N SER A 81 13.35 -4.73 -0.01
CA SER A 81 14.12 -5.93 0.27
C SER A 81 13.68 -7.05 -0.70
N PRO A 82 14.32 -8.23 -0.73
CA PRO A 82 14.05 -9.24 -1.77
C PRO A 82 12.59 -9.68 -1.93
N ARG A 83 11.77 -9.57 -0.88
CA ARG A 83 10.36 -10.02 -0.87
C ARG A 83 9.35 -8.94 -0.48
N LYS A 84 9.80 -7.74 -0.11
CA LYS A 84 8.89 -6.73 0.47
C LYS A 84 9.34 -5.31 0.22
N LEU A 85 8.37 -4.41 0.27
CA LEU A 85 8.54 -2.96 0.30
C LEU A 85 8.10 -2.45 1.67
N THR A 86 8.95 -1.66 2.31
CA THR A 86 8.74 -1.24 3.70
C THR A 86 8.81 0.27 3.89
N LEU A 87 7.88 0.80 4.68
CA LEU A 87 7.88 2.17 5.17
C LEU A 87 7.66 2.14 6.69
N SER A 88 8.32 3.02 7.42
CA SER A 88 8.17 3.20 8.86
C SER A 88 8.05 4.68 9.18
N ALA A 89 7.34 5.01 10.26
CA ALA A 89 7.32 6.36 10.83
C ALA A 89 8.72 6.78 11.31
#